data_AF-A0A7W8A5Y6-F1
#
_entry.id   AF-A0A7W8A5Y6-F1
#
_cell.length_a   1.000
_cell.length_b   1.000
_cell.length_c   1.000
_cell.angle_alpha   90.00
_cell.angle_beta   90.00
_cell.angle_gamma   90.00
#
_symmetry.space_group_name_H-M   'P 1'
#
loop_
_entity.id
_entity.type
_entity.pdbx_description
1 polymer ?
#
loop_
_entity_poly.entity_id
_entity_poly.type
_entity_poly.pdbx_seq_one_letter_code
_entity_poly.pdbx_strand_id
1 'polypeptide(L)'
;MDDEIRTFAEGRPAAPPYPEGARSRAREELVRAARGGRGGFRLPRLGWQSVAAFGVTVLLVGGVAGALAREEPGMVASPGGLDPQPGQYIVVESQGTEGGLSQVWSGVEGAVMKQVKRQVWLTASGTEPVYVRIETQPSQSSPAPEEPGTRWLRLGGCPESPPTPSSDPAALRAQLAEPDGNPEPDPAAAAFDRARGMIVERYLTKERLDALIAALKEIPGVRVADGVADMTGRTGIGIGLVYDGVLQQLIFDPVTSQYMGLRHTVVDEKEAEAPEGSVLALTAQLGMRVADTLPEVDGQLLASCSQDKPAASASPTLPPPPEATPANSPPPTATPTAETLAPTPDPSSVDLEASLEPTPIPTGS
;
A
#
# COMPACT_ATOMS: atom_id res chain seq x y z
N MET A 1 28.76 9.40 25.33
CA MET A 1 28.09 9.44 24.01
C MET A 1 28.94 10.11 22.92
N ASP A 2 30.02 10.85 23.25
CA ASP A 2 30.87 11.52 22.24
C ASP A 2 32.05 10.68 21.66
N ASP A 3 32.19 9.41 22.04
CA ASP A 3 33.30 8.56 21.56
C ASP A 3 33.01 7.85 20.22
N GLU A 4 31.74 7.58 19.91
CA GLU A 4 31.36 6.83 18.70
C GLU A 4 31.42 7.70 17.44
N ILE A 5 31.03 8.98 17.54
CA ILE A 5 31.12 9.94 16.41
C ILE A 5 32.58 10.16 15.98
N ARG A 6 33.51 10.17 16.95
CA ARG A 6 34.94 10.36 16.68
C ARG A 6 35.57 9.12 16.04
N THR A 7 35.17 7.93 16.47
CA THR A 7 35.60 6.66 15.85
C THR A 7 35.17 6.55 14.38
N PHE A 8 33.96 7.03 14.04
CA PHE A 8 33.50 7.07 12.64
C PHE A 8 34.20 8.14 11.79
N ALA A 9 34.63 9.25 12.39
CA ALA A 9 35.36 10.30 11.67
C ALA A 9 36.79 9.86 11.34
N GLU A 10 37.43 9.10 12.23
CA GLU A 10 38.82 8.63 12.09
C GLU A 10 38.98 7.44 11.12
N GLY A 11 37.91 6.65 10.90
CA GLY A 11 37.93 5.50 10.00
C GLY A 11 37.62 5.78 8.53
N ARG A 12 37.30 7.03 8.14
CA ARG A 12 36.95 7.33 6.75
C ARG A 12 38.22 7.38 5.88
N PRO A 13 38.33 6.56 4.81
CA PRO A 13 39.40 6.73 3.84
C PRO A 13 39.32 8.14 3.26
N ALA A 14 40.47 8.81 3.13
CA ALA A 14 40.55 10.15 2.56
C ALA A 14 39.94 10.11 1.16
N ALA A 15 38.80 10.79 0.98
CA ALA A 15 38.20 10.94 -0.33
C ALA A 15 39.23 11.60 -1.26
N PRO A 16 39.44 11.08 -2.48
CA PRO A 16 40.33 11.73 -3.42
C PRO A 16 39.86 13.18 -3.63
N PRO A 17 40.81 14.15 -3.69
CA PRO A 17 40.46 15.55 -3.85
C PRO A 17 39.64 15.72 -5.12
N TYR A 18 38.55 16.49 -5.03
CA TYR A 18 37.74 16.80 -6.20
C TYR A 18 38.62 17.37 -7.31
N PRO A 19 38.47 16.92 -8.57
CA PRO A 19 39.18 17.53 -9.66
C PRO A 19 38.84 19.02 -9.74
N GLU A 20 39.85 19.86 -9.95
CA GLU A 20 39.65 21.30 -10.07
C GLU A 20 38.57 21.59 -11.12
N GLY A 21 37.60 22.42 -10.74
CA GLY A 21 36.47 22.77 -11.61
C GLY A 21 35.30 21.77 -11.64
N ALA A 22 35.31 20.69 -10.84
CA ALA A 22 34.12 19.83 -10.68
C ALA A 22 32.89 20.64 -10.21
N ARG A 23 33.10 21.53 -9.23
CA ARG A 23 32.04 22.37 -8.65
C ARG A 23 31.50 23.39 -9.64
N SER A 24 32.35 23.97 -10.49
CA SER A 24 31.91 24.93 -11.52
C SER A 24 31.13 24.24 -12.64
N ARG A 25 31.57 23.05 -13.08
CA ARG A 25 30.84 22.25 -14.08
C ARG A 25 29.44 21.85 -13.60
N ALA A 26 29.33 21.36 -12.36
CA ALA A 26 28.04 21.03 -11.76
C ALA A 26 27.11 22.25 -11.66
N ARG A 27 27.67 23.42 -11.32
CA ARG A 27 26.91 24.68 -11.27
C ARG A 27 26.44 25.13 -12.66
N GLU A 28 27.27 24.99 -13.68
CA GLU A 28 26.88 25.32 -15.06
C GLU A 28 25.79 24.38 -15.58
N GLU A 29 25.85 23.09 -15.26
CA GLU A 29 24.82 22.12 -15.62
C GLU A 29 23.47 22.45 -14.98
N LEU A 30 23.45 22.76 -13.68
CA LEU A 30 22.25 23.20 -12.96
C LEU A 30 21.65 24.48 -13.58
N VAL A 31 22.50 25.47 -13.89
CA VAL A 31 22.05 26.72 -14.50
C VAL A 31 21.54 26.51 -15.94
N ARG A 32 22.13 25.57 -16.69
CA ARG A 32 21.70 25.21 -18.04
C ARG A 32 20.35 24.48 -18.02
N ALA A 33 20.17 23.52 -17.11
CA ALA A 33 18.91 22.83 -16.89
C ALA A 33 17.79 23.81 -16.51
N ALA A 34 18.08 24.78 -15.63
CA ALA A 34 17.13 25.81 -15.23
C ALA A 34 16.76 26.79 -16.38
N ARG A 35 17.60 26.93 -17.40
CA ARG A 35 17.34 27.82 -18.55
C ARG A 35 16.70 27.12 -19.76
N GLY A 36 16.88 25.81 -19.90
CA GLY A 36 16.33 25.01 -21.00
C GLY A 36 14.83 24.73 -20.92
N GLY A 37 14.23 24.82 -19.73
CA GLY A 37 12.79 24.61 -19.52
C GLY A 37 11.95 25.87 -19.74
N ARG A 38 11.86 26.37 -20.98
CA ARG A 38 10.91 27.43 -21.36
C ARG A 38 9.91 26.96 -22.41
N GLY A 39 9.01 26.07 -22.00
CA GLY A 39 7.65 25.98 -22.53
C GLY A 39 6.73 26.73 -21.57
N GLY A 40 6.11 27.82 -22.04
CA GLY A 40 5.48 28.81 -21.17
C GLY A 40 4.24 28.33 -20.42
N PHE A 41 4.28 28.40 -19.09
CA PHE A 41 3.09 28.59 -18.26
C PHE A 41 3.36 29.73 -17.27
N ARG A 42 2.60 30.81 -17.40
CA ARG A 42 2.53 31.89 -16.40
C ARG A 42 1.50 31.46 -15.35
N LEU A 43 1.95 31.19 -14.13
CA LEU A 43 1.05 31.05 -12.97
C LEU A 43 1.04 32.34 -12.13
N PRO A 44 -0.13 32.73 -11.57
CA PRO A 44 -0.26 33.92 -10.76
C PRO A 44 0.38 33.73 -9.39
N ARG A 45 0.86 34.84 -8.83
CA ARG A 45 1.49 34.92 -7.51
C ARG A 45 0.42 34.76 -6.41
N LEU A 46 0.29 33.57 -5.83
CA LEU A 46 -0.32 33.37 -4.51
C LEU A 46 0.63 32.56 -3.60
N GLY A 47 0.64 32.94 -2.32
CA GLY A 47 1.70 32.69 -1.34
C GLY A 47 2.11 31.24 -1.16
N TRP A 48 3.42 31.01 -1.21
CA TRP A 48 4.07 29.74 -0.89
C TRP A 48 4.48 29.74 0.57
N GLN A 49 3.64 29.20 1.44
CA GLN A 49 4.10 28.52 2.65
C GLN A 49 3.36 27.18 2.71
N SER A 50 4.13 26.08 2.85
CA SER A 50 3.70 24.68 3.01
C SER A 50 3.59 23.81 1.72
N VAL A 51 4.73 23.43 1.09
CA VAL A 51 4.76 22.37 0.03
C VAL A 51 5.90 21.34 0.21
N ALA A 52 6.76 21.43 1.22
CA ALA A 52 8.02 20.66 1.22
C ALA A 52 7.91 19.12 1.40
N ALA A 53 6.77 18.55 1.78
CA ALA A 53 6.67 17.11 2.06
C ALA A 53 6.19 16.23 0.88
N PHE A 54 5.56 16.80 -0.15
CA PHE A 54 4.87 16.01 -1.19
C PHE A 54 5.42 16.16 -2.60
N GLY A 55 6.38 17.05 -2.84
CA GLY A 55 6.89 17.25 -4.19
C GLY A 55 8.26 17.92 -4.18
N VAL A 56 9.19 17.28 -4.89
CA VAL A 56 10.57 17.69 -5.18
C VAL A 56 11.58 17.37 -4.06
N THR A 57 11.87 16.07 -3.90
CA THR A 57 13.21 15.68 -3.47
C THR A 57 14.14 15.80 -4.69
N VAL A 58 15.03 16.78 -4.66
CA VAL A 58 16.12 16.89 -5.63
C VAL A 58 17.04 15.68 -5.45
N LEU A 59 17.18 14.87 -6.50
CA LEU A 59 18.10 13.73 -6.57
C LEU A 59 19.55 14.18 -6.31
N LEU A 60 20.06 13.88 -5.12
CA LEU A 60 21.50 13.86 -4.82
C LEU A 60 21.87 12.57 -4.08
N VAL A 61 21.54 11.42 -4.68
CA VAL A 61 22.27 10.17 -4.46
C VAL A 61 22.49 9.50 -5.82
N GLY A 62 23.40 10.08 -6.60
CA GLY A 62 23.93 9.48 -7.81
C GLY A 62 25.12 8.59 -7.45
N GLY A 63 24.83 7.32 -7.12
CA GLY A 63 25.81 6.24 -7.22
C GLY A 63 25.81 5.71 -8.65
N VAL A 64 26.97 5.69 -9.29
CA VAL A 64 27.19 5.29 -10.69
C VAL A 64 26.60 3.91 -10.97
N ALA A 65 25.53 3.84 -11.76
CA ALA A 65 25.07 2.62 -12.42
C ALA A 65 25.20 2.81 -13.94
N GLY A 66 26.43 2.69 -14.45
CA GLY A 66 26.72 2.58 -15.87
C GLY A 66 26.95 1.12 -16.25
N ALA A 67 26.22 0.65 -17.27
CA ALA A 67 26.37 -0.61 -18.01
C ALA A 67 25.94 -1.88 -17.23
N LEU A 68 25.08 -2.79 -17.68
CA LEU A 68 24.60 -3.17 -19.02
C LEU A 68 23.14 -3.67 -18.87
N ALA A 69 22.15 -2.88 -19.29
CA ALA A 69 20.84 -3.44 -19.60
C ALA A 69 20.87 -3.84 -21.07
N ARG A 70 20.96 -5.15 -21.33
CA ARG A 70 20.57 -5.68 -22.64
C ARG A 70 19.08 -5.37 -22.77
N GLU A 71 18.71 -4.54 -23.73
CA GLU A 71 17.31 -4.35 -24.14
C GLU A 71 16.77 -5.70 -24.61
N GLU A 72 16.19 -6.47 -23.68
CA GLU A 72 15.10 -7.37 -24.04
C GLU A 72 13.95 -6.46 -24.52
N PRO A 73 13.33 -6.72 -25.67
CA PRO A 73 12.30 -5.86 -26.23
C PRO A 73 11.21 -5.65 -25.17
N GLY A 74 11.07 -4.39 -24.76
CA GLY A 74 10.11 -3.97 -23.75
C GLY A 74 8.73 -4.48 -24.09
N MET A 75 8.17 -5.25 -23.17
CA MET A 75 6.84 -5.81 -23.27
C MET A 75 5.84 -4.67 -23.06
N VAL A 76 5.55 -3.95 -24.15
CA VAL A 76 4.55 -2.87 -24.14
C VAL A 76 3.19 -3.54 -24.00
N ALA A 77 2.52 -3.29 -22.87
CA ALA A 77 1.12 -3.62 -22.72
C ALA A 77 0.36 -2.97 -23.89
N SER A 78 -0.30 -3.78 -24.71
CA SER A 78 -1.08 -3.26 -25.83
C SER A 78 -2.13 -2.28 -25.29
N PRO A 79 -2.37 -1.15 -25.97
CA PRO A 79 -3.31 -0.12 -25.52
C PRO A 79 -4.76 -0.62 -25.35
N GLY A 80 -5.09 -1.81 -25.85
CA GLY A 80 -6.39 -2.47 -25.68
C GLY A 80 -6.53 -3.40 -24.48
N GLY A 81 -5.51 -3.50 -23.62
CA GLY A 81 -5.49 -4.50 -22.53
C GLY A 81 -5.17 -5.91 -23.04
N LEU A 82 -5.08 -6.86 -22.11
CA LEU A 82 -4.93 -8.30 -22.35
C LEU A 82 -6.31 -8.97 -22.41
N ASP A 83 -6.47 -9.90 -23.36
CA ASP A 83 -7.66 -10.74 -23.56
C ASP A 83 -7.30 -12.23 -23.53
N PRO A 84 -6.96 -12.79 -22.35
CA PRO A 84 -6.60 -14.20 -22.21
C PRO A 84 -7.83 -15.09 -22.43
N GLN A 85 -7.66 -16.11 -23.28
CA GLN A 85 -8.65 -17.15 -23.51
C GLN A 85 -8.71 -18.14 -22.34
N PRO A 86 -9.81 -18.90 -22.19
CA PRO A 86 -9.89 -19.99 -21.22
C PRO A 86 -8.71 -20.96 -21.35
N GLY A 87 -8.02 -21.23 -20.24
CA GLY A 87 -6.81 -22.08 -20.22
C GLY A 87 -5.50 -21.33 -20.43
N GLN A 88 -5.54 -20.04 -20.80
CA GLN A 88 -4.35 -19.17 -20.80
C GLN A 88 -4.15 -18.51 -19.44
N TYR A 89 -2.97 -17.93 -19.27
CA TYR A 89 -2.50 -17.28 -18.05
C TYR A 89 -2.04 -15.87 -18.35
N ILE A 90 -2.12 -15.00 -17.36
CA ILE A 90 -1.46 -13.69 -17.42
C ILE A 90 -0.16 -13.77 -16.64
N VAL A 91 0.94 -13.37 -17.24
CA VAL A 91 2.23 -13.25 -16.57
C VAL A 91 2.48 -11.79 -16.27
N VAL A 92 2.67 -11.47 -14.99
CA VAL A 92 3.10 -10.15 -14.52
C VAL A 92 4.58 -10.22 -14.18
N GLU A 93 5.37 -9.31 -14.75
CA GLU A 93 6.79 -9.18 -14.47
C GLU A 93 7.04 -7.96 -13.62
N SER A 94 7.77 -8.13 -12.52
CA SER A 94 8.10 -7.05 -11.61
C SER A 94 9.56 -7.11 -11.17
N GLN A 95 10.09 -5.96 -10.77
CA GLN A 95 11.35 -5.83 -10.07
C GLN A 95 11.08 -5.10 -8.76
N GLY A 96 11.80 -5.47 -7.70
CA GLY A 96 11.61 -4.85 -6.41
C GLY A 96 12.78 -5.09 -5.48
N THR A 97 12.59 -4.66 -4.25
CA THR A 97 13.49 -4.96 -3.14
C THR A 97 12.81 -5.93 -2.17
N GLU A 98 13.44 -7.06 -1.87
CA GLU A 98 13.00 -8.03 -0.86
C GLU A 98 13.77 -7.81 0.45
N GLY A 99 13.06 -7.89 1.58
CA GLY A 99 13.64 -7.82 2.93
C GLY A 99 13.44 -6.51 3.70
N GLY A 100 13.00 -5.42 3.06
CA GLY A 100 12.96 -4.10 3.71
C GLY A 100 11.96 -3.92 4.83
N LEU A 101 10.67 -4.12 4.56
CA LEU A 101 9.65 -3.75 5.54
C LEU A 101 9.63 -4.69 6.76
N SER A 102 9.75 -6.01 6.55
CA SER A 102 9.70 -6.94 7.69
C SER A 102 10.96 -6.90 8.57
N GLN A 103 12.14 -6.59 8.02
CA GLN A 103 13.37 -6.52 8.80
C GLN A 103 13.55 -5.18 9.49
N VAL A 104 13.14 -4.07 8.84
CA VAL A 104 13.11 -2.75 9.47
C VAL A 104 12.10 -2.73 10.62
N TRP A 105 10.88 -3.23 10.43
CA TRP A 105 9.87 -3.31 11.50
C TRP A 105 10.12 -4.39 12.56
N SER A 106 11.08 -5.31 12.33
CA SER A 106 11.54 -6.23 13.38
C SER A 106 12.81 -5.75 14.10
N GLY A 107 13.23 -4.50 13.85
CA GLY A 107 14.37 -3.88 14.54
C GLY A 107 15.72 -4.50 14.19
N VAL A 108 15.83 -5.16 13.03
CA VAL A 108 17.10 -5.73 12.59
C VAL A 108 17.96 -4.62 12.01
N GLU A 109 18.91 -4.14 12.80
CA GLU A 109 19.95 -3.21 12.33
C GLU A 109 20.69 -3.79 11.12
N GLY A 110 20.82 -2.97 10.06
CA GLY A 110 21.57 -3.36 8.86
C GLY A 110 20.81 -4.24 7.87
N ALA A 111 19.46 -4.22 7.88
CA ALA A 111 18.64 -4.91 6.88
C ALA A 111 19.12 -4.59 5.45
N VAL A 112 19.65 -5.61 4.77
CA VAL A 112 20.18 -5.50 3.41
C VAL A 112 19.03 -5.71 2.42
N MET A 113 18.71 -4.67 1.66
CA MET A 113 17.72 -4.73 0.58
C MET A 113 18.27 -5.55 -0.58
N LYS A 114 17.70 -6.74 -0.83
CA LYS A 114 18.07 -7.55 -1.99
C LYS A 114 17.22 -7.16 -3.18
N GLN A 115 17.83 -7.00 -4.34
CA GLN A 115 17.06 -6.80 -5.56
C GLN A 115 16.45 -8.13 -5.99
N VAL A 116 15.16 -8.12 -6.27
CA VAL A 116 14.44 -9.28 -6.80
C VAL A 116 13.78 -8.95 -8.12
N LYS A 117 13.79 -9.92 -9.03
CA LYS A 117 12.89 -9.96 -10.18
C LYS A 117 11.87 -11.05 -9.93
N ARG A 118 10.60 -10.76 -10.23
CA ARG A 118 9.51 -11.71 -10.04
C ARG A 118 8.73 -11.85 -11.32
N GLN A 119 8.30 -13.07 -11.58
CA GLN A 119 7.30 -13.38 -12.58
C GLN A 119 6.16 -14.11 -11.87
N VAL A 120 4.95 -13.58 -12.00
CA VAL A 120 3.75 -14.16 -11.39
C VAL A 120 2.81 -14.60 -12.49
N TRP A 121 2.46 -15.88 -12.51
CA TRP A 121 1.45 -16.43 -13.39
C TRP A 121 0.11 -16.40 -12.68
N LEU A 122 -0.84 -15.70 -13.29
CA LEU A 122 -2.20 -15.54 -12.84
C LEU A 122 -3.14 -16.37 -13.72
N THR A 123 -4.29 -16.77 -13.19
CA THR A 123 -5.40 -17.29 -14.00
C THR A 123 -5.82 -16.29 -15.08
N ALA A 124 -6.63 -16.73 -16.05
CA ALA A 124 -7.13 -15.86 -17.11
C ALA A 124 -7.91 -14.64 -16.60
N SER A 125 -8.46 -14.66 -15.38
CA SER A 125 -9.09 -13.47 -14.79
C SER A 125 -8.08 -12.38 -14.40
N GLY A 126 -6.79 -12.71 -14.33
CA GLY A 126 -5.72 -11.78 -13.98
C GLY A 126 -5.63 -11.48 -12.49
N THR A 127 -6.28 -12.26 -11.65
CA THR A 127 -6.48 -11.92 -10.23
C THR A 127 -5.99 -12.98 -9.25
N GLU A 128 -5.92 -14.24 -9.66
CA GLU A 128 -5.54 -15.35 -8.81
C GLU A 128 -4.16 -15.89 -9.22
N PRO A 129 -3.15 -15.81 -8.35
CA PRO A 129 -1.81 -16.29 -8.69
C PRO A 129 -1.72 -17.82 -8.53
N VAL A 130 -1.05 -18.46 -9.49
CA VAL A 130 -0.88 -19.91 -9.59
C VAL A 130 0.58 -20.30 -9.37
N TYR A 131 1.50 -19.54 -9.96
CA TYR A 131 2.94 -19.76 -9.85
C TYR A 131 3.68 -18.44 -9.68
N VAL A 132 4.78 -18.48 -8.94
CA VAL A 132 5.72 -17.37 -8.81
C VAL A 132 7.12 -17.87 -9.04
N ARG A 133 7.85 -17.16 -9.89
CA ARG A 133 9.30 -17.25 -10.01
C ARG A 133 9.92 -16.04 -9.36
N ILE A 134 10.95 -16.25 -8.55
CA ILE A 134 11.66 -15.17 -7.88
C ILE A 134 13.14 -15.37 -8.15
N GLU A 135 13.75 -14.40 -8.79
CA GLU A 135 15.19 -14.31 -8.99
C GLU A 135 15.73 -13.27 -8.02
N THR A 136 16.56 -13.69 -7.09
CA THR A 136 17.23 -12.81 -6.13
C THR A 136 18.62 -12.50 -6.66
N GLN A 137 18.92 -11.22 -6.81
CA GLN A 137 20.27 -10.75 -7.11
C GLN A 137 21.03 -10.48 -5.82
N PRO A 138 22.35 -10.71 -5.81
CA PRO A 138 23.18 -10.34 -4.68
C PRO A 138 23.07 -8.85 -4.38
N SER A 139 22.98 -8.51 -3.10
CA SER A 139 23.06 -7.12 -2.70
C SER A 139 24.50 -6.63 -2.76
N GLN A 140 24.71 -5.48 -3.40
CA GLN A 140 26.02 -4.81 -3.42
C GLN A 140 26.45 -4.30 -2.04
N SER A 141 25.51 -4.13 -1.11
CA SER A 141 25.78 -3.70 0.26
C SER A 141 25.91 -4.87 1.26
N SER A 142 25.77 -6.12 0.81
CA SER A 142 25.95 -7.28 1.69
C SER A 142 27.44 -7.45 2.06
N PRO A 143 27.77 -7.61 3.35
CA PRO A 143 29.15 -7.88 3.77
C PRO A 143 29.63 -9.28 3.38
N ALA A 144 28.72 -10.20 3.04
CA ALA A 144 29.03 -11.55 2.60
C ALA A 144 28.73 -11.71 1.10
N PRO A 145 29.59 -12.44 0.34
CA PRO A 145 29.26 -12.81 -1.03
C PRO A 145 28.02 -13.70 -1.01
N GLU A 146 26.97 -13.25 -1.68
CA GLU A 146 25.76 -14.01 -1.90
C GLU A 146 25.72 -14.47 -3.35
N GLU A 147 25.32 -15.72 -3.57
CA GLU A 147 25.09 -16.23 -4.92
C GLU A 147 23.69 -15.81 -5.39
N PRO A 148 23.52 -15.49 -6.69
CA PRO A 148 22.18 -15.27 -7.23
C PRO A 148 21.34 -16.55 -7.08
N GLY A 149 20.10 -16.37 -6.64
CA GLY A 149 19.18 -17.47 -6.38
C GLY A 149 17.96 -17.40 -7.30
N THR A 150 17.47 -18.56 -7.75
CA THR A 150 16.13 -18.66 -8.35
C THR A 150 15.30 -19.62 -7.52
N ARG A 151 14.10 -19.19 -7.13
CA ARG A 151 13.12 -20.02 -6.44
C ARG A 151 11.78 -20.00 -7.17
N TRP A 152 11.13 -21.16 -7.16
CA TRP A 152 9.80 -21.36 -7.74
C TRP A 152 8.82 -21.71 -6.63
N LEU A 153 7.70 -20.99 -6.60
CA LEU A 153 6.62 -21.19 -5.64
C LEU A 153 5.36 -21.56 -6.41
N ARG A 154 4.66 -22.59 -5.92
CA ARG A 154 3.31 -22.93 -6.37
C ARG A 154 2.31 -22.46 -5.32
N LEU A 155 1.44 -21.55 -5.74
CA LEU A 155 0.39 -20.97 -4.91
C LEU A 155 -0.87 -21.81 -5.11
N GLY A 156 -0.94 -22.93 -4.39
CA GLY A 156 -2.06 -23.87 -4.51
C GLY A 156 -3.32 -23.34 -3.84
N GLY A 157 -4.29 -22.86 -4.63
CA GLY A 157 -5.71 -22.77 -4.25
C GLY A 157 -6.05 -22.05 -2.94
N CYS A 158 -5.22 -21.12 -2.49
CA CYS A 158 -5.49 -20.37 -1.27
C CYS A 158 -6.76 -19.50 -1.45
N PRO A 159 -7.79 -19.66 -0.60
CA PRO A 159 -9.10 -19.03 -0.81
C PRO A 159 -9.14 -17.51 -0.55
N GLU A 160 -8.02 -16.85 -0.29
CA GLU A 160 -8.01 -15.43 0.10
C GLU A 160 -7.11 -14.60 -0.82
N SER A 161 -7.29 -14.75 -2.14
CA SER A 161 -6.93 -13.63 -3.01
C SER A 161 -7.80 -12.44 -2.63
N PRO A 162 -7.25 -11.21 -2.49
CA PRO A 162 -8.07 -10.03 -2.27
C PRO A 162 -9.18 -9.97 -3.31
N PRO A 163 -10.41 -9.56 -2.94
CA PRO A 163 -11.50 -9.52 -3.89
C PRO A 163 -11.10 -8.70 -5.12
N THR A 164 -11.66 -9.07 -6.27
CA THR A 164 -11.45 -8.27 -7.48
C THR A 164 -12.13 -6.91 -7.25
N PRO A 165 -11.43 -5.79 -7.43
CA PRO A 165 -12.03 -4.48 -7.20
C PRO A 165 -13.24 -4.27 -8.13
N SER A 166 -14.31 -3.72 -7.57
CA SER A 166 -15.45 -3.28 -8.37
C SER A 166 -15.02 -2.24 -9.41
N SER A 167 -15.63 -2.26 -10.59
CA SER A 167 -15.49 -1.17 -11.58
C SER A 167 -16.39 0.03 -11.25
N ASP A 168 -17.33 -0.10 -10.31
CA ASP A 168 -18.09 1.02 -9.76
C ASP A 168 -17.32 1.66 -8.58
N PRO A 169 -16.90 2.94 -8.67
CA PRO A 169 -16.19 3.63 -7.60
C PRO A 169 -16.93 3.63 -6.25
N ALA A 170 -18.27 3.70 -6.24
CA ALA A 170 -19.02 3.73 -5.00
C ALA A 170 -19.01 2.36 -4.29
N ALA A 171 -19.24 1.29 -5.05
CA ALA A 171 -19.10 -0.08 -4.54
C ALA A 171 -17.66 -0.38 -4.12
N LEU A 172 -16.66 0.11 -4.86
CA LEU A 172 -15.25 -0.08 -4.51
C LEU A 172 -14.90 0.65 -3.21
N ARG A 173 -15.40 1.86 -2.97
CA ARG A 173 -15.24 2.54 -1.67
C ARG A 173 -15.81 1.74 -0.52
N ALA A 174 -16.98 1.11 -0.70
CA ALA A 174 -17.54 0.23 0.31
C ALA A 174 -16.62 -0.97 0.55
N GLN A 175 -16.11 -1.62 -0.51
CA GLN A 175 -15.13 -2.72 -0.40
C GLN A 175 -13.86 -2.29 0.34
N LEU A 176 -13.36 -1.07 0.10
CA LEU A 176 -12.18 -0.55 0.80
C LEU A 176 -12.46 -0.23 2.27
N ALA A 177 -13.71 0.03 2.66
CA ALA A 177 -14.09 0.31 4.05
C ALA A 177 -14.45 -0.96 4.86
N GLU A 178 -14.54 -2.13 4.23
CA GLU A 178 -14.85 -3.38 4.93
C GLU A 178 -13.74 -3.72 5.93
N PRO A 179 -14.06 -4.02 7.21
CA PRO A 179 -13.06 -4.50 8.16
C PRO A 179 -12.57 -5.89 7.74
N ASP A 180 -11.25 -6.11 7.77
CA ASP A 180 -10.63 -7.40 7.45
C ASP A 180 -10.51 -8.33 8.68
N GLY A 181 -11.14 -7.95 9.80
CA GLY A 181 -11.08 -8.69 11.06
C GLY A 181 -9.78 -8.47 11.84
N ASN A 182 -8.81 -7.73 11.30
CA ASN A 182 -7.67 -7.25 12.06
C ASN A 182 -8.05 -5.93 12.76
N PRO A 183 -7.66 -5.76 14.03
CA PRO A 183 -7.80 -4.48 14.71
C PRO A 183 -6.72 -3.53 14.17
N GLU A 184 -6.88 -3.05 12.94
CA GLU A 184 -6.02 -2.00 12.41
C GLU A 184 -6.41 -0.67 13.07
N PRO A 185 -5.46 0.06 13.70
CA PRO A 185 -5.80 1.24 14.49
C PRO A 185 -6.25 2.44 13.62
N ASP A 186 -5.86 2.49 12.35
CA ASP A 186 -6.22 3.57 11.41
C ASP A 186 -7.04 3.05 10.21
N PRO A 187 -8.32 3.46 10.06
CA PRO A 187 -9.17 3.03 8.95
C PRO A 187 -8.70 3.47 7.56
N ALA A 188 -8.00 4.60 7.45
CA ALA A 188 -7.47 5.08 6.18
C ALA A 188 -6.26 4.25 5.74
N ALA A 189 -5.37 3.90 6.68
CA ALA A 189 -4.26 2.98 6.44
C ALA A 189 -4.77 1.61 5.98
N ALA A 190 -5.74 1.04 6.70
CA ALA A 190 -6.36 -0.24 6.33
C ALA A 190 -6.98 -0.21 4.92
N ALA A 191 -7.71 0.86 4.58
CA ALA A 191 -8.30 1.03 3.25
C ALA A 191 -7.22 1.16 2.15
N PHE A 192 -6.14 1.89 2.43
CA PHE A 192 -5.02 2.07 1.50
C PHE A 192 -4.27 0.76 1.26
N ASP A 193 -4.00 0.00 2.32
CA ASP A 193 -3.35 -1.31 2.23
C ASP A 193 -4.22 -2.35 1.52
N ARG A 194 -5.54 -2.33 1.73
CA ARG A 194 -6.49 -3.15 0.98
C ARG A 194 -6.45 -2.82 -0.51
N ALA A 195 -6.45 -1.53 -0.87
CA ALA A 195 -6.31 -1.09 -2.25
C ALA A 195 -4.97 -1.53 -2.87
N ARG A 196 -3.85 -1.45 -2.12
CA ARG A 196 -2.55 -1.97 -2.54
C ARG A 196 -2.62 -3.48 -2.83
N GLY A 197 -3.21 -4.27 -1.94
CA GLY A 197 -3.41 -5.71 -2.12
C GLY A 197 -4.24 -6.06 -3.36
N MET A 198 -5.15 -5.18 -3.78
CA MET A 198 -5.95 -5.38 -4.99
C MET A 198 -5.17 -5.19 -6.30
N ILE A 199 -4.00 -4.54 -6.30
CA ILE A 199 -3.27 -4.19 -7.55
C ILE A 199 -1.88 -4.78 -7.68
N VAL A 200 -1.18 -5.02 -6.58
CA VAL A 200 0.22 -5.46 -6.63
C VAL A 200 0.31 -6.83 -7.28
N GLU A 201 1.07 -6.93 -8.38
CA GLU A 201 1.27 -8.17 -9.16
C GLU A 201 -0.03 -8.80 -9.68
N ARG A 202 -1.03 -7.96 -9.99
CA ARG A 202 -2.32 -8.36 -10.58
C ARG A 202 -2.59 -7.61 -11.88
N TYR A 203 -3.40 -8.21 -12.74
CA TYR A 203 -3.91 -7.55 -13.93
C TYR A 203 -5.34 -7.08 -13.70
N LEU A 204 -5.57 -5.78 -13.87
CA LEU A 204 -6.88 -5.17 -13.80
C LEU A 204 -7.17 -4.45 -15.11
N THR A 205 -8.44 -4.47 -15.53
CA THR A 205 -8.89 -3.67 -16.66
C THR A 205 -8.76 -2.18 -16.33
N LYS A 206 -8.61 -1.34 -17.38
CA LYS A 206 -8.52 0.11 -17.21
C LYS A 206 -9.66 0.68 -16.38
N GLU A 207 -10.89 0.22 -16.62
CA GLU A 207 -12.07 0.68 -15.87
C GLU A 207 -11.96 0.43 -14.36
N ARG A 208 -11.44 -0.74 -13.96
CA ARG A 208 -11.21 -1.07 -12.54
C ARG A 208 -10.06 -0.26 -11.94
N LEU A 209 -8.99 -0.05 -12.69
CA LEU A 209 -7.87 0.81 -12.27
C LEU A 209 -8.34 2.26 -12.08
N ASP A 210 -9.13 2.79 -13.01
CA ASP A 210 -9.69 4.14 -12.91
C ASP A 210 -10.61 4.27 -11.69
N ALA A 211 -11.48 3.27 -11.45
CA ALA A 211 -12.31 3.22 -10.25
C ALA A 211 -11.50 3.17 -8.96
N LEU A 212 -10.42 2.37 -8.92
CA LEU A 212 -9.54 2.28 -7.75
C LEU A 212 -8.76 3.57 -7.52
N ILE A 213 -8.23 4.21 -8.56
CA ILE A 213 -7.57 5.50 -8.46
C ILE A 213 -8.54 6.56 -7.94
N ALA A 214 -9.79 6.55 -8.38
CA ALA A 214 -10.82 7.45 -7.87
C ALA A 214 -11.10 7.18 -6.38
N ALA A 215 -11.30 5.92 -5.99
CA ALA A 215 -11.57 5.53 -4.61
C ALA A 215 -10.39 5.86 -3.67
N LEU A 216 -9.15 5.59 -4.09
CA LEU A 216 -7.93 5.92 -3.34
C LEU A 216 -7.84 7.41 -2.99
N LYS A 217 -8.19 8.29 -3.94
CA LYS A 217 -8.16 9.75 -3.73
C LYS A 217 -9.18 10.25 -2.72
N GLU A 218 -10.22 9.46 -2.44
CA GLU A 218 -11.25 9.80 -1.46
C GLU A 218 -10.92 9.31 -0.04
N ILE A 219 -9.89 8.47 0.12
CA ILE A 219 -9.43 8.02 1.45
C ILE A 219 -8.87 9.23 2.22
N PRO A 220 -9.32 9.48 3.46
CA PRO A 220 -8.79 10.57 4.29
C PRO A 220 -7.26 10.50 4.43
N GLY A 221 -6.58 11.64 4.33
CA GLY A 221 -5.13 11.71 4.43
C GLY A 221 -4.36 11.41 3.13
N VAL A 222 -5.00 10.79 2.13
CA VAL A 222 -4.35 10.54 0.83
C VAL A 222 -4.06 11.84 0.10
N ARG A 223 -2.92 11.84 -0.60
CA ARG A 223 -2.42 12.93 -1.44
C ARG A 223 -1.93 12.38 -2.79
N VAL A 224 -1.92 13.24 -3.78
CA VAL A 224 -1.43 12.95 -5.14
C VAL A 224 -0.18 13.77 -5.40
N ALA A 225 0.84 13.14 -5.97
CA ALA A 225 2.09 13.77 -6.36
C ALA A 225 2.44 13.37 -7.80
N ASP A 226 2.81 14.35 -8.63
CA ASP A 226 3.27 14.11 -9.99
C ASP A 226 4.77 13.80 -10.01
N GLY A 227 5.22 13.08 -11.05
CA GLY A 227 6.65 12.85 -11.31
C GLY A 227 7.32 11.89 -10.33
N VAL A 228 6.56 11.02 -9.66
CA VAL A 228 7.10 10.02 -8.75
C VAL A 228 7.73 8.89 -9.58
N ALA A 229 9.01 8.61 -9.34
CA ALA A 229 9.75 7.58 -10.06
C ALA A 229 9.57 6.20 -9.43
N ASP A 230 9.37 5.18 -10.27
CA ASP A 230 9.43 3.76 -9.89
C ASP A 230 10.89 3.25 -9.77
N MET A 231 11.07 1.96 -9.47
CA MET A 231 12.41 1.35 -9.36
C MET A 231 13.26 1.45 -10.65
N THR A 232 12.63 1.54 -11.81
CA THR A 232 13.31 1.66 -13.11
C THR A 232 13.56 3.11 -13.53
N GLY A 233 13.13 4.09 -12.72
CA GLY A 233 13.25 5.52 -13.02
C GLY A 233 12.16 6.06 -13.94
N ARG A 234 11.14 5.26 -14.30
CA ARG A 234 9.98 5.76 -15.04
C ARG A 234 9.15 6.64 -14.10
N THR A 235 8.68 7.77 -14.61
CA THR A 235 7.91 8.74 -13.81
C THR A 235 6.41 8.55 -14.01
N GLY A 236 5.68 8.56 -12.92
CA GLY A 236 4.22 8.44 -12.90
C GLY A 236 3.58 9.38 -11.89
N ILE A 237 2.28 9.15 -11.65
CA ILE A 237 1.50 9.80 -10.59
C ILE A 237 1.56 8.91 -9.36
N GLY A 238 2.12 9.42 -8.28
CA GLY A 238 2.08 8.78 -6.97
C GLY A 238 0.81 9.17 -6.22
N ILE A 239 0.05 8.18 -5.76
CA ILE A 239 -1.05 8.36 -4.81
C ILE A 239 -0.58 7.78 -3.49
N GLY A 240 -0.52 8.59 -2.44
CA GLY A 240 0.12 8.17 -1.19
C GLY A 240 -0.53 8.66 0.09
N LEU A 241 -0.25 7.91 1.14
CA LEU A 241 -0.70 8.11 2.52
C LEU A 241 0.53 8.06 3.44
N VAL A 242 0.56 8.93 4.45
CA VAL A 242 1.53 8.83 5.54
C VAL A 242 0.89 8.04 6.67
N TYR A 243 1.57 6.99 7.11
CA TYR A 243 1.16 6.15 8.24
C TYR A 243 2.41 5.58 8.91
N ASP A 244 2.44 5.57 10.26
CA ASP A 244 3.59 5.15 11.07
C ASP A 244 4.91 5.80 10.62
N GLY A 245 4.89 7.11 10.37
CA GLY A 245 6.07 7.89 9.93
C GLY A 245 6.56 7.58 8.51
N VAL A 246 5.84 6.77 7.73
CA VAL A 246 6.21 6.34 6.38
C VAL A 246 5.20 6.85 5.36
N LEU A 247 5.70 7.56 4.35
CA LEU A 247 4.95 7.86 3.13
C LEU A 247 4.92 6.63 2.24
N GLN A 248 3.76 5.97 2.17
CA GLN A 248 3.48 4.89 1.23
C GLN A 248 2.88 5.47 -0.04
N GLN A 249 3.44 5.11 -1.21
CA GLN A 249 2.97 5.61 -2.51
C GLN A 249 2.73 4.45 -3.48
N LEU A 250 1.56 4.44 -4.11
CA LEU A 250 1.24 3.63 -5.28
C LEU A 250 1.46 4.49 -6.52
N ILE A 251 2.24 4.00 -7.48
CA ILE A 251 2.68 4.75 -8.66
C ILE A 251 1.89 4.25 -9.87
N PHE A 252 1.28 5.18 -10.60
CA PHE A 252 0.48 4.89 -11.79
C PHE A 252 0.98 5.65 -13.01
N ASP A 253 0.85 5.03 -14.18
CA ASP A 253 1.10 5.70 -15.44
C ASP A 253 0.01 6.76 -15.71
N PRO A 254 0.37 8.03 -15.99
CA PRO A 254 -0.60 9.12 -16.10
C PRO A 254 -1.52 9.02 -17.31
N VAL A 255 -1.16 8.22 -18.33
CA VAL A 255 -1.91 8.12 -19.59
C VAL A 255 -2.82 6.90 -19.57
N THR A 256 -2.30 5.77 -19.12
CA THR A 256 -2.95 4.46 -19.19
C THR A 256 -3.61 4.04 -17.88
N SER A 257 -3.30 4.72 -16.76
CA SER A 257 -3.67 4.35 -15.40
C SER A 257 -3.06 3.02 -14.93
N GLN A 258 -2.12 2.44 -15.68
CA GLN A 258 -1.49 1.18 -15.30
C GLN A 258 -0.66 1.35 -14.03
N TYR A 259 -0.76 0.37 -13.14
CA TYR A 259 0.10 0.29 -11.96
C TYR A 259 1.57 0.10 -12.40
N MET A 260 2.44 1.00 -11.95
CA MET A 260 3.86 1.01 -12.27
C MET A 260 4.72 0.45 -11.14
N GLY A 261 4.25 0.45 -9.90
CA GLY A 261 5.05 0.06 -8.74
C GLY A 261 4.66 0.81 -7.47
N LEU A 262 5.40 0.60 -6.40
CA LEU A 262 5.22 1.29 -5.13
C LEU A 262 6.53 1.85 -4.60
N ARG A 263 6.42 2.83 -3.69
CA ARG A 263 7.54 3.42 -2.97
C ARG A 263 7.13 3.71 -1.53
N HIS A 264 7.93 3.25 -0.57
CA HIS A 264 7.79 3.61 0.84
C HIS A 264 8.99 4.45 1.24
N THR A 265 8.76 5.64 1.79
CA THR A 265 9.83 6.56 2.20
C THR A 265 9.56 7.08 3.61
N VAL A 266 10.58 7.06 4.46
CA VAL A 266 10.47 7.60 5.82
C VAL A 266 10.32 9.12 5.75
N VAL A 267 9.31 9.65 6.43
CA VAL A 267 9.02 11.08 6.54
C VAL A 267 8.98 11.58 7.99
N ASP A 268 8.92 10.67 8.97
CA ASP A 268 9.15 10.95 10.38
C ASP A 268 10.09 9.89 10.97
N GLU A 269 11.29 10.31 11.37
CA GLU A 269 12.32 9.39 11.89
C GLU A 269 11.94 8.75 13.23
N LYS A 270 11.20 9.47 14.08
CA LYS A 270 10.85 8.98 15.42
C LYS A 270 9.75 7.95 15.35
N GLU A 271 8.77 8.19 14.50
CA GLU A 271 7.62 7.29 14.33
C GLU A 271 8.00 6.04 13.53
N ALA A 272 8.84 6.18 12.51
CA ALA A 272 9.29 5.05 11.69
C ALA A 272 10.52 4.31 12.24
N GLU A 273 11.16 4.83 13.30
CA GLU A 273 12.42 4.33 13.88
C GLU A 273 13.53 4.12 12.82
N ALA A 274 13.59 5.00 11.83
CA ALA A 274 14.52 4.94 10.70
C ALA A 274 14.86 6.34 10.18
N PRO A 275 16.04 6.59 9.58
CA PRO A 275 16.41 7.94 9.16
C PRO A 275 15.43 8.53 8.13
N GLU A 276 15.04 9.79 8.32
CA GLU A 276 14.19 10.51 7.36
C GLU A 276 14.79 10.46 5.94
N GLY A 277 13.94 10.22 4.94
CA GLY A 277 14.35 10.04 3.54
C GLY A 277 14.80 8.63 3.17
N SER A 278 14.90 7.70 4.13
CA SER A 278 15.19 6.29 3.84
C SER A 278 14.08 5.67 2.98
N VAL A 279 14.45 4.89 1.96
CA VAL A 279 13.51 4.16 1.11
C VAL A 279 13.39 2.73 1.62
N LEU A 280 12.22 2.40 2.18
CA LEU A 280 11.96 1.10 2.82
C LEU A 280 11.41 0.04 1.86
N ALA A 281 10.84 0.48 0.74
CA ALA A 281 10.39 -0.37 -0.34
C ALA A 281 10.39 0.42 -1.65
N LEU A 282 10.82 -0.21 -2.73
CA LEU A 282 10.75 0.35 -4.08
C LEU A 282 10.55 -0.78 -5.07
N THR A 283 9.53 -0.66 -5.92
CA THR A 283 9.23 -1.67 -6.95
C THR A 283 8.92 -1.03 -8.30
N ALA A 284 8.95 -1.86 -9.34
CA ALA A 284 8.49 -1.55 -10.66
C ALA A 284 7.77 -2.77 -11.27
N GLN A 285 6.58 -2.59 -11.80
CA GLN A 285 5.91 -3.53 -12.68
C GLN A 285 6.40 -3.30 -14.11
N LEU A 286 7.18 -4.24 -14.63
CA LEU A 286 7.90 -4.11 -15.89
C LEU A 286 6.97 -4.32 -17.10
N GLY A 287 6.02 -5.25 -16.97
CA GLY A 287 5.07 -5.54 -18.04
C GLY A 287 4.16 -6.71 -17.71
N MET A 288 3.20 -6.94 -18.60
CA MET A 288 2.27 -8.07 -18.51
C MET A 288 2.07 -8.70 -19.89
N ARG A 289 1.89 -10.01 -19.94
CA ARG A 289 1.60 -10.76 -21.18
C ARG A 289 0.68 -11.94 -20.94
N VAL A 290 0.11 -12.47 -22.02
CA VAL A 290 -0.59 -13.75 -22.02
C VAL A 290 0.42 -14.89 -22.22
N ALA A 291 0.20 -16.01 -21.56
CA ALA A 291 0.94 -17.26 -21.75
C ALA A 291 -0.03 -18.43 -21.94
N ASP A 292 0.28 -19.32 -22.88
CA ASP A 292 -0.55 -20.49 -23.18
C ASP A 292 -0.38 -21.62 -22.16
N THR A 293 0.75 -21.65 -21.46
CA THR A 293 1.10 -22.73 -20.54
C THR A 293 1.75 -22.20 -19.28
N LEU A 294 1.61 -22.99 -18.20
CA LEU A 294 2.38 -22.81 -16.98
C LEU A 294 3.79 -23.38 -17.17
N PRO A 295 4.78 -22.87 -16.43
CA PRO A 295 6.12 -23.44 -16.42
C PRO A 295 6.10 -24.88 -15.89
N GLU A 296 6.83 -25.78 -16.56
CA GLU A 296 7.05 -27.15 -16.13
C GLU A 296 8.22 -27.20 -15.12
N VAL A 297 7.93 -26.89 -13.86
CA VAL A 297 8.94 -26.84 -12.78
C VAL A 297 8.42 -27.52 -11.52
N ASP A 298 9.30 -28.23 -10.83
CA ASP A 298 9.07 -28.71 -9.46
C ASP A 298 9.15 -27.51 -8.50
N GLY A 299 8.07 -26.74 -8.44
CA GLY A 299 7.94 -25.62 -7.52
C GLY A 299 7.68 -26.10 -6.09
N GLN A 300 8.21 -25.39 -5.11
CA GLN A 300 7.82 -25.61 -3.72
C GLN A 300 6.35 -25.24 -3.58
N LEU A 301 5.50 -26.21 -3.25
CA LEU A 301 4.16 -25.92 -2.76
C LEU A 301 4.33 -25.10 -1.47
N LEU A 302 3.79 -23.89 -1.46
CA LEU A 302 3.59 -23.19 -0.19
C LEU A 302 2.46 -23.91 0.56
N ALA A 303 2.82 -25.03 1.19
CA ALA A 303 1.94 -25.84 2.01
C ALA A 303 1.74 -25.15 3.36
N SER A 304 0.90 -24.11 3.38
CA SER A 304 0.24 -23.62 4.60
C SER A 304 -0.79 -22.53 4.26
N CYS A 305 -1.79 -22.88 3.46
CA CYS A 305 -3.12 -22.33 3.68
C CYS A 305 -3.88 -23.35 4.53
N SER A 306 -3.29 -23.73 5.67
CA SER A 306 -3.99 -24.56 6.66
C SER A 306 -5.15 -23.73 7.16
N GLN A 307 -6.34 -24.12 6.74
CA GLN A 307 -7.61 -23.75 7.37
C GLN A 307 -7.70 -24.38 8.77
N ASP A 308 -6.67 -24.23 9.60
CA ASP A 308 -6.84 -24.34 11.05
C ASP A 308 -7.28 -22.97 11.53
N LYS A 309 -8.48 -22.55 11.11
CA LYS A 309 -9.33 -21.84 12.05
C LYS A 309 -9.47 -22.86 13.19
N PRO A 310 -8.93 -22.64 14.41
CA PRO A 310 -9.31 -23.50 15.51
C PRO A 310 -10.83 -23.47 15.51
N ALA A 311 -11.44 -24.62 15.22
CA ALA A 311 -12.86 -24.80 15.40
C ALA A 311 -13.14 -24.21 16.77
N ALA A 312 -13.96 -23.15 16.81
CA ALA A 312 -14.33 -22.47 18.03
C ALA A 312 -14.55 -23.58 19.04
N SER A 313 -13.67 -23.65 20.04
CA SER A 313 -13.65 -24.71 21.02
C SER A 313 -15.09 -24.82 21.47
N ALA A 314 -15.77 -25.90 21.07
CA ALA A 314 -17.14 -26.11 21.45
C ALA A 314 -17.09 -26.18 22.97
N SER A 315 -17.50 -25.10 23.63
CA SER A 315 -17.78 -25.13 25.05
C SER A 315 -18.64 -26.37 25.27
N PRO A 316 -18.27 -27.29 26.18
CA PRO A 316 -19.09 -28.46 26.42
C PRO A 316 -20.49 -27.99 26.75
N THR A 317 -21.43 -28.31 25.86
CA THR A 317 -22.86 -28.08 26.07
C THR A 317 -23.25 -28.82 27.34
N LEU A 318 -23.58 -28.06 28.38
CA LEU A 318 -24.30 -28.57 29.55
C LEU A 318 -25.57 -29.29 29.04
N PRO A 319 -25.87 -30.51 29.51
CA PRO A 319 -27.09 -31.21 29.11
C PRO A 319 -28.32 -30.38 29.51
N PRO A 320 -29.38 -30.36 28.67
CA PRO A 320 -30.60 -29.64 29.00
C PRO A 320 -31.24 -30.24 30.27
N PRO A 321 -31.89 -29.41 31.12
CA PRO A 321 -32.63 -29.92 32.26
C PRO A 321 -33.80 -30.81 31.79
N PRO A 322 -34.16 -31.85 32.55
CA PRO A 322 -35.22 -32.77 32.16
C PRO A 322 -36.58 -32.07 32.08
N GLU A 323 -37.26 -32.36 30.98
CA GLU A 323 -38.61 -31.95 30.60
C GLU A 323 -39.63 -32.39 31.67
N ALA A 324 -40.39 -31.44 32.21
CA ALA A 324 -41.49 -31.73 33.11
C ALA A 324 -42.70 -32.25 32.32
N THR A 325 -43.12 -33.48 32.64
CA THR A 325 -44.31 -34.15 32.11
C THR A 325 -45.60 -33.36 32.41
N PRO A 326 -46.58 -33.32 31.48
CA PRO A 326 -47.80 -32.51 31.62
C PRO A 326 -48.84 -33.17 32.52
N ALA A 327 -49.55 -32.35 33.31
CA ALA A 327 -50.73 -32.78 34.06
C ALA A 327 -51.93 -31.86 33.78
N ASN A 328 -52.89 -32.43 33.05
CA ASN A 328 -54.36 -32.29 33.14
C ASN A 328 -55.00 -30.93 33.50
N SER A 329 -55.73 -30.36 32.54
CA SER A 329 -56.92 -29.50 32.79
C SER A 329 -58.12 -30.34 33.23
N PRO A 330 -59.06 -29.83 34.06
CA PRO A 330 -60.27 -29.15 33.54
C PRO A 330 -60.90 -28.11 34.55
N PRO A 331 -62.11 -27.54 34.35
CA PRO A 331 -62.62 -26.75 33.20
C PRO A 331 -63.34 -25.44 33.71
N PRO A 332 -64.41 -24.85 33.10
CA PRO A 332 -64.47 -23.39 32.83
C PRO A 332 -65.63 -22.61 33.50
N THR A 333 -65.48 -21.31 33.81
CA THR A 333 -66.64 -20.47 34.18
C THR A 333 -66.50 -18.97 33.84
N ALA A 334 -67.39 -18.52 32.96
CA ALA A 334 -68.14 -17.24 32.85
C ALA A 334 -67.48 -15.83 32.88
N THR A 335 -67.82 -15.05 31.84
CA THR A 335 -68.00 -13.57 31.71
C THR A 335 -69.02 -13.00 32.73
N PRO A 336 -69.35 -11.69 32.83
CA PRO A 336 -68.76 -10.40 32.34
C PRO A 336 -68.70 -9.30 33.46
N THR A 337 -68.28 -8.05 33.14
CA THR A 337 -68.98 -6.76 33.42
C THR A 337 -68.03 -5.55 33.35
N ALA A 338 -68.58 -4.46 32.81
CA ALA A 338 -67.98 -3.19 32.45
C ALA A 338 -67.92 -2.14 33.58
N GLU A 339 -67.06 -1.13 33.44
CA GLU A 339 -67.29 0.30 33.78
C GLU A 339 -66.09 1.11 33.25
N THR A 340 -66.23 1.95 32.21
CA THR A 340 -66.66 3.36 32.23
C THR A 340 -65.66 4.31 32.91
N LEU A 341 -64.88 5.08 32.11
CA LEU A 341 -64.87 6.55 32.06
C LEU A 341 -63.63 7.06 31.27
N ALA A 342 -63.90 7.91 30.27
CA ALA A 342 -62.95 8.77 29.57
C ALA A 342 -62.57 10.00 30.45
N PRO A 343 -61.96 11.09 29.92
CA PRO A 343 -60.73 11.28 29.12
C PRO A 343 -59.72 12.25 29.80
N THR A 344 -58.50 12.33 29.22
CA THR A 344 -57.54 13.46 29.00
C THR A 344 -57.72 14.78 29.81
N PRO A 345 -56.68 15.50 30.30
CA PRO A 345 -55.58 15.96 29.42
C PRO A 345 -54.16 16.22 30.00
N ASP A 346 -53.20 16.25 29.08
CA ASP A 346 -51.91 16.98 29.09
C ASP A 346 -52.17 18.52 29.15
N PRO A 347 -51.20 19.46 29.21
CA PRO A 347 -49.75 19.39 29.47
C PRO A 347 -49.27 20.50 30.46
N SER A 348 -48.05 20.40 31.01
CA SER A 348 -47.32 21.57 31.54
C SER A 348 -45.82 21.28 31.77
N SER A 349 -45.00 21.99 30.97
CA SER A 349 -43.86 22.81 31.41
C SER A 349 -42.66 22.15 32.07
N VAL A 350 -41.53 22.10 31.33
CA VAL A 350 -40.24 22.55 31.87
C VAL A 350 -39.34 23.07 30.76
N ASP A 351 -39.18 24.39 30.74
CA ASP A 351 -38.06 25.12 30.14
C ASP A 351 -36.78 24.88 30.95
N LEU A 352 -35.63 24.79 30.27
CA LEU A 352 -34.32 25.06 30.87
C LEU A 352 -33.37 25.58 29.78
N GLU A 353 -33.41 26.90 29.63
CA GLU A 353 -32.42 27.74 28.96
C GLU A 353 -31.32 28.06 29.98
N ALA A 354 -30.04 27.83 29.65
CA ALA A 354 -28.91 28.40 30.40
C ALA A 354 -27.74 28.70 29.46
N SER A 355 -27.63 29.99 29.19
CA SER A 355 -26.59 30.76 28.52
C SER A 355 -25.16 30.49 29.03
N LEU A 356 -24.19 30.44 28.12
CA LEU A 356 -22.75 30.56 28.42
C LEU A 356 -22.15 31.67 27.54
N GLU A 357 -21.81 32.80 28.15
CA GLU A 357 -21.05 33.89 27.54
C GLU A 357 -19.52 33.68 27.68
N PRO A 358 -18.70 34.18 26.73
CA PRO A 358 -17.25 34.02 26.72
C PRO A 358 -16.50 35.10 27.49
N THR A 359 -15.37 34.71 28.09
CA THR A 359 -14.46 35.55 28.88
C THR A 359 -13.46 36.33 27.99
N PRO A 360 -13.11 37.59 28.30
CA PRO A 360 -12.14 38.36 27.51
C PRO A 360 -10.67 38.09 27.88
N ILE A 361 -9.80 38.16 26.86
CA ILE A 361 -8.33 38.05 26.93
C ILE A 361 -7.71 39.44 27.23
N PRO A 362 -6.74 39.57 28.15
CA PRO A 362 -5.99 40.80 28.33
C PRO A 362 -4.77 40.88 27.38
N THR A 363 -4.66 42.02 26.68
CA THR A 363 -3.47 42.47 25.97
C THR A 363 -2.43 43.05 26.94
N GLY A 364 -1.18 42.58 26.83
CA GLY A 364 0.00 43.13 27.53
C GLY A 364 1.05 43.62 26.53
N SER A 365 1.62 44.77 26.88
CA SER A 365 2.46 45.73 26.13
C SER A 365 3.77 45.24 25.52
#